data_AF-A0A399HUI6-F1
#
_entry.id   AF-A0A399HUI6-F1
#
_cell.length_a   1.000
_cell.length_b   1.000
_cell.length_c   1.000
_cell.angle_alpha   90.00
_cell.angle_beta   90.00
_cell.angle_gamma   90.00
#
_symmetry.space_group_name_H-M   'P 1'
#
loop_
_entity.id
_entity.type
_entity.pdbx_description
1 polymer ?
#
loop_
_entity_poly.entity_id
_entity_poly.type
_entity_poly.pdbx_seq_one_letter_code
_entity_poly.pdbx_strand_id
1 'polypeptide(L)'
;MAISYYYFKPPCLLDIPADPLPDVHGKSEWYGDIVLNYPADGNHYMTDFGHGMKALSELRVIQNEIGVMCFSRFEDSKKMPWGAALHIQAKLETWYRGLPTQLQPRWIVHPSHLLLHCEYHAVLITLFRSQIYSEDGGARSLTQNQLNTAQQVVTEASVHLESTLRIYYLRHSFESYDSTLTIFLVHLANLTLEPIRQLEQDPASERKDTSEALLSTLILCFNGLYEQSKSAYIAIVMLALMRKQLSAEIRNTVGRYVTIEEPESDTGSIDETNFEYSQPVLSELVLPGASLSEDPKTWRIKHLMDDSGKILA
;
A
#
# COMPACT_ATOMS: atom_id res chain seq x y z
N MET A 1 -13.43 2.23 -11.61
CA MET A 1 -13.56 3.44 -10.76
C MET A 1 -13.58 2.99 -9.29
N ALA A 2 -12.40 2.76 -8.71
CA ALA A 2 -12.21 2.39 -7.30
C ALA A 2 -11.04 3.15 -6.66
N ILE A 3 -10.57 4.19 -7.35
CA ILE A 3 -9.53 5.10 -6.89
C ILE A 3 -9.97 5.75 -5.57
N SER A 4 -11.28 6.00 -5.37
CA SER A 4 -11.82 6.56 -4.12
C SER A 4 -11.42 5.79 -2.86
N TYR A 5 -11.21 4.47 -2.95
CA TYR A 5 -10.74 3.66 -1.83
C TYR A 5 -9.39 4.16 -1.30
N TYR A 6 -8.43 4.42 -2.17
CA TYR A 6 -7.10 4.93 -1.81
C TYR A 6 -7.10 6.39 -1.32
N TYR A 7 -8.20 7.10 -1.56
CA TYR A 7 -8.40 8.48 -1.10
C TYR A 7 -9.26 8.54 0.16
N PHE A 8 -9.69 7.37 0.67
CA PHE A 8 -10.58 7.22 1.81
C PHE A 8 -11.85 8.06 1.63
N LYS A 9 -12.42 7.96 0.43
CA LYS A 9 -13.62 8.67 0.01
C LYS A 9 -14.78 7.71 -0.25
N PRO A 10 -16.02 8.20 -0.10
CA PRO A 10 -17.19 7.45 -0.52
C PRO A 10 -17.06 7.04 -1.98
N PRO A 11 -17.45 5.81 -2.32
CA PRO A 11 -17.43 5.40 -3.70
C PRO A 11 -18.40 6.23 -4.54
N CYS A 12 -17.98 6.56 -5.76
CA CYS A 12 -18.84 7.27 -6.72
C CYS A 12 -20.03 6.40 -7.18
N LEU A 13 -19.87 5.08 -7.14
CA LEU A 13 -20.89 4.09 -7.46
C LEU A 13 -21.29 3.41 -6.15
N LEU A 14 -22.53 3.62 -5.71
CA LEU A 14 -23.07 3.03 -4.49
C LEU A 14 -23.66 1.63 -4.73
N ASP A 15 -24.06 1.35 -5.96
CA ASP A 15 -24.65 0.09 -6.35
C ASP A 15 -23.57 -0.85 -6.89
N ILE A 16 -23.63 -2.10 -6.44
CA ILE A 16 -22.81 -3.18 -7.00
C ILE A 16 -23.34 -3.47 -8.42
N PRO A 17 -22.46 -3.63 -9.43
CA PRO A 17 -22.89 -4.04 -10.76
C PRO A 17 -23.77 -5.30 -10.69
N ALA A 18 -24.97 -5.23 -11.28
CA ALA A 18 -25.94 -6.32 -11.22
C ALA A 18 -25.49 -7.56 -12.00
N ASP A 19 -24.80 -7.34 -13.13
CA ASP A 19 -24.31 -8.41 -13.98
C ASP A 19 -22.86 -8.77 -13.62
N PRO A 20 -22.54 -10.07 -13.46
CA PRO A 20 -21.18 -10.51 -13.28
C PRO A 20 -20.37 -10.25 -14.56
N LEU A 21 -19.06 -10.08 -14.38
CA LEU A 21 -18.14 -10.01 -15.50
C LEU A 21 -18.19 -11.32 -16.32
N PRO A 22 -18.09 -11.24 -17.67
CA PRO A 22 -18.05 -12.41 -18.53
C PRO A 22 -17.03 -13.47 -18.10
N ASP A 23 -17.32 -14.74 -18.36
CA ASP A 23 -16.34 -15.79 -18.18
C ASP A 23 -15.18 -15.61 -19.17
N VAL A 24 -13.95 -15.59 -18.68
CA VAL A 24 -12.76 -15.32 -19.51
C VAL A 24 -12.55 -16.41 -20.54
N HIS A 25 -12.85 -17.67 -20.20
CA HIS A 25 -12.70 -18.80 -21.12
C HIS A 25 -13.82 -18.84 -22.16
N GLY A 26 -15.06 -18.58 -21.76
CA GLY A 26 -16.22 -18.60 -22.65
C GLY A 26 -16.39 -17.37 -23.54
N LYS A 27 -15.79 -16.22 -23.17
CA LYS A 27 -15.94 -14.92 -23.85
C LYS A 27 -14.62 -14.13 -23.87
N SER A 28 -13.55 -14.77 -24.32
CA SER A 28 -12.19 -14.20 -24.36
C SER A 28 -12.10 -12.86 -25.13
N GLU A 29 -12.94 -12.69 -26.15
CA GLU A 29 -13.04 -11.49 -26.98
C GLU A 29 -13.45 -10.24 -26.21
N TRP A 30 -14.04 -10.40 -25.01
CA TRP A 30 -14.45 -9.29 -24.17
C TRP A 30 -13.28 -8.60 -23.45
N TYR A 31 -12.17 -9.32 -23.27
CA TYR A 31 -11.02 -8.86 -22.50
C TYR A 31 -9.81 -8.50 -23.37
N GLY A 32 -9.68 -9.17 -24.52
CA GLY A 32 -8.44 -9.14 -25.30
C GLY A 32 -7.29 -9.84 -24.56
N ASP A 33 -6.16 -9.98 -25.25
CA ASP A 33 -4.94 -10.49 -24.63
C ASP A 33 -3.72 -9.74 -25.18
N ILE A 34 -2.68 -9.67 -24.36
CA ILE A 34 -1.37 -9.15 -24.74
C ILE A 34 -0.46 -10.36 -24.91
N VAL A 35 0.14 -10.47 -26.09
CA VAL A 35 1.06 -11.56 -26.43
C VAL A 35 2.47 -11.01 -26.45
N LEU A 36 3.33 -11.58 -25.61
CA LEU A 36 4.75 -11.24 -25.56
C LEU A 36 5.52 -12.14 -26.51
N ASN A 37 6.23 -11.50 -27.43
CA ASN A 37 7.09 -12.17 -28.40
C ASN A 37 8.53 -11.83 -28.08
N TYR A 38 9.29 -12.82 -27.62
CA TYR A 38 10.73 -12.67 -27.42
C TYR A 38 11.46 -13.07 -28.70
N PRO A 39 12.18 -12.15 -29.37
CA PRO A 39 12.83 -12.46 -30.64
C PRO A 39 13.85 -13.59 -30.58
N ALA A 40 14.36 -13.89 -29.38
CA ALA A 40 15.43 -14.86 -29.17
C ALA A 40 14.97 -16.33 -29.25
N ASP A 41 13.73 -16.65 -28.89
CA ASP A 41 13.22 -18.02 -28.89
C ASP A 41 12.04 -18.26 -29.85
N GLY A 42 11.44 -17.19 -30.39
CA GLY A 42 10.31 -17.26 -31.32
C GLY A 42 9.01 -17.74 -30.67
N ASN A 43 8.98 -17.89 -29.34
CA ASN A 43 7.78 -18.32 -28.62
C ASN A 43 6.86 -17.14 -28.33
N HIS A 44 5.57 -17.45 -28.23
CA HIS A 44 4.52 -16.51 -27.87
C HIS A 44 4.09 -16.81 -26.43
N TYR A 45 4.16 -15.81 -25.57
CA TYR A 45 3.76 -15.92 -24.17
C TYR A 45 2.52 -15.07 -23.94
N MET A 46 1.44 -15.72 -23.52
CA MET A 46 0.21 -15.03 -23.12
C MET A 46 0.43 -14.37 -21.77
N THR A 47 -0.12 -13.18 -21.59
CA THR A 47 -0.02 -12.45 -20.31
C THR A 47 -1.16 -12.76 -19.36
N ASP A 48 -2.17 -13.51 -19.82
CA ASP A 48 -3.42 -13.78 -19.10
C ASP A 48 -4.12 -12.50 -18.64
N PHE A 49 -4.02 -11.45 -19.47
CA PHE A 49 -4.52 -10.11 -19.16
C PHE A 49 -6.00 -10.13 -18.76
N GLY A 50 -6.82 -10.92 -19.46
CA GLY A 50 -8.25 -11.04 -19.16
C GLY A 50 -8.54 -11.59 -17.76
N HIS A 51 -7.79 -12.60 -17.31
CA HIS A 51 -7.89 -13.12 -15.94
C HIS A 51 -7.49 -12.06 -14.93
N GLY A 52 -6.37 -11.36 -15.16
CA GLY A 52 -5.90 -10.27 -14.31
C GLY A 52 -6.91 -9.14 -14.17
N MET A 53 -7.48 -8.68 -15.29
CA MET A 53 -8.48 -7.62 -15.33
C MET A 53 -9.79 -7.99 -14.63
N LYS A 54 -10.26 -9.24 -14.83
CA LYS A 54 -11.45 -9.74 -14.13
C LYS A 54 -11.22 -9.79 -12.63
N ALA A 55 -10.10 -10.38 -12.19
CA ALA A 55 -9.77 -10.48 -10.78
C ALA A 55 -9.62 -9.10 -10.11
N LEU A 56 -8.93 -8.16 -10.78
CA LEU A 56 -8.79 -6.78 -10.30
C LEU A 56 -10.14 -6.10 -10.16
N SER A 57 -11.04 -6.27 -11.14
CA SER A 57 -12.37 -5.67 -11.12
C SER A 57 -13.24 -6.23 -9.99
N GLU A 58 -13.17 -7.54 -9.74
CA GLU A 58 -13.84 -8.19 -8.61
C GLU A 58 -13.31 -7.67 -7.27
N LEU A 59 -11.98 -7.50 -7.13
CA LEU A 59 -11.39 -6.88 -5.95
C LEU A 59 -11.86 -5.43 -5.74
N ARG A 60 -12.01 -4.66 -6.83
CA ARG A 60 -12.56 -3.30 -6.78
C ARG A 60 -13.98 -3.26 -6.25
N VAL A 61 -14.81 -4.26 -6.54
CA VAL A 61 -16.17 -4.36 -5.97
C VAL A 61 -16.12 -4.56 -4.46
N ILE A 62 -15.20 -5.40 -3.96
CA ILE A 62 -15.03 -5.59 -2.52
C ILE A 62 -14.53 -4.30 -1.83
N GLN A 63 -13.55 -3.62 -2.43
CA GLN A 63 -13.06 -2.33 -1.92
C GLN A 63 -14.12 -1.22 -1.94
N ASN A 64 -14.99 -1.22 -2.96
CA ASN A 64 -16.12 -0.31 -3.02
C ASN A 64 -17.05 -0.51 -1.83
N GLU A 65 -17.36 -1.76 -1.49
CA GLU A 65 -18.19 -2.10 -0.33
C GLU A 65 -17.55 -1.65 0.99
N ILE A 66 -16.23 -1.83 1.15
CA ILE A 66 -15.49 -1.24 2.28
C ILE A 66 -15.71 0.28 2.32
N GLY A 67 -15.59 0.95 1.18
CA GLY A 67 -15.84 2.38 1.06
C GLY A 67 -17.26 2.79 1.49
N VAL A 68 -18.30 2.03 1.09
CA VAL A 68 -19.69 2.27 1.51
C VAL A 68 -19.86 2.12 3.02
N MET A 69 -19.18 1.13 3.62
CA MET A 69 -19.27 0.88 5.06
C MET A 69 -18.51 1.93 5.89
N CYS A 70 -17.35 2.39 5.39
CA CYS A 70 -16.44 3.27 6.13
C CYS A 70 -16.68 4.76 5.90
N PHE A 71 -17.33 5.19 4.81
CA PHE A 71 -17.44 6.62 4.50
C PHE A 71 -18.88 7.07 4.29
N SER A 72 -19.28 8.13 5.00
CA SER A 72 -20.56 8.81 4.79
C SER A 72 -20.53 9.61 3.48
N ARG A 73 -21.70 9.93 2.89
CA ARG A 73 -21.76 10.81 1.69
C ARG A 73 -21.09 12.18 1.88
N PHE A 74 -20.83 12.58 3.13
CA PHE A 74 -20.16 13.84 3.49
C PHE A 74 -18.67 13.67 3.83
N GLU A 75 -18.07 12.52 3.46
CA GLU A 75 -16.68 12.15 3.75
C GLU A 75 -16.37 11.96 5.25
N ASP A 76 -17.39 11.79 6.11
CA ASP A 76 -17.15 11.44 7.51
C ASP A 76 -16.76 9.97 7.62
N SER A 77 -15.67 9.69 8.34
CA SER A 77 -15.28 8.32 8.67
C SER A 77 -16.33 7.70 9.60
N LYS A 78 -16.75 6.48 9.25
CA LYS A 78 -17.60 5.61 10.05
C LYS A 78 -16.77 4.41 10.46
N LYS A 79 -16.76 4.13 11.76
CA LYS A 79 -16.14 2.92 12.28
C LYS A 79 -16.85 1.68 11.72
N MET A 80 -16.10 0.83 11.03
CA MET A 80 -16.59 -0.48 10.60
C MET A 80 -16.79 -1.39 11.83
N PRO A 81 -17.99 -1.96 12.05
CA PRO A 81 -18.19 -2.95 13.10
C PRO A 81 -17.35 -4.21 12.87
N TRP A 82 -16.89 -4.86 13.95
CA TRP A 82 -16.11 -6.10 13.88
C TRP A 82 -16.76 -7.19 12.99
N GLY A 83 -18.08 -7.39 13.11
CA GLY A 83 -18.79 -8.37 12.28
C GLY A 83 -18.76 -8.05 10.78
N ALA A 84 -18.73 -6.77 10.42
CA ALA A 84 -18.58 -6.34 9.02
C ALA A 84 -17.13 -6.57 8.53
N ALA A 85 -16.12 -6.31 9.37
CA ALA A 85 -14.73 -6.62 9.03
C ALA A 85 -14.53 -8.14 8.77
N LEU A 86 -15.11 -9.01 9.60
CA LEU A 86 -15.09 -10.45 9.38
C LEU A 86 -15.84 -10.86 8.09
N HIS A 87 -16.96 -10.19 7.78
CA HIS A 87 -17.69 -10.44 6.53
C HIS A 87 -16.82 -10.12 5.30
N ILE A 88 -16.17 -8.95 5.30
CA ILE A 88 -15.25 -8.55 4.22
C ILE A 88 -14.06 -9.49 4.13
N GLN A 89 -13.45 -9.90 5.26
CA GLN A 89 -12.38 -10.89 5.28
C GLN A 89 -12.81 -12.19 4.58
N ALA A 90 -13.97 -12.73 4.94
CA ALA A 90 -14.47 -13.98 4.35
C ALA A 90 -14.68 -13.84 2.83
N LYS A 91 -15.15 -12.68 2.35
CA LYS A 91 -15.29 -12.38 0.92
C LYS A 91 -13.93 -12.30 0.22
N LEU A 92 -12.98 -11.58 0.80
CA LEU A 92 -11.60 -11.48 0.29
C LEU A 92 -10.94 -12.84 0.19
N GLU A 93 -11.03 -13.68 1.22
CA GLU A 93 -10.46 -15.03 1.20
C GLU A 93 -11.13 -15.93 0.18
N THR A 94 -12.45 -15.85 0.03
CA THR A 94 -13.19 -16.63 -0.97
C THR A 94 -12.78 -16.23 -2.38
N TRP A 95 -12.67 -14.92 -2.63
CA TRP A 95 -12.16 -14.38 -3.90
C TRP A 95 -10.71 -14.85 -4.16
N TYR A 96 -9.82 -14.72 -3.19
CA TYR A 96 -8.41 -15.08 -3.32
C TYR A 96 -8.20 -16.57 -3.59
N ARG A 97 -8.91 -17.44 -2.85
CA ARG A 97 -8.90 -18.90 -3.09
C ARG A 97 -9.53 -19.27 -4.43
N GLY A 98 -10.45 -18.45 -4.94
CA GLY A 98 -11.13 -18.64 -6.22
C GLY A 98 -10.38 -18.11 -7.44
N LEU A 99 -9.18 -17.53 -7.26
CA LEU A 99 -8.38 -17.03 -8.39
C LEU A 99 -8.04 -18.17 -9.38
N PRO A 100 -8.03 -17.88 -10.69
CA PRO A 100 -7.63 -18.86 -11.70
C PRO A 100 -6.16 -19.29 -11.49
N THR A 101 -5.81 -20.48 -11.97
CA THR A 101 -4.48 -21.09 -11.76
C THR A 101 -3.33 -20.15 -12.12
N GLN A 102 -3.48 -19.35 -13.18
CA GLN A 102 -2.51 -18.39 -13.68
C GLN A 102 -2.22 -17.24 -12.70
N LEU A 103 -3.19 -16.92 -11.85
CA LEU A 103 -3.12 -15.91 -10.79
C LEU A 103 -2.90 -16.53 -9.41
N GLN A 104 -2.64 -17.83 -9.32
CA GLN A 104 -2.28 -18.44 -8.04
C GLN A 104 -0.82 -18.10 -7.68
N PRO A 105 -0.47 -17.92 -6.40
CA PRO A 105 0.87 -17.45 -5.98
C PRO A 105 2.05 -18.24 -6.55
N ARG A 106 1.84 -19.52 -6.86
CA ARG A 106 2.85 -20.40 -7.47
C ARG A 106 3.22 -20.02 -8.91
N TRP A 107 2.32 -19.39 -9.65
CA TRP A 107 2.41 -19.20 -11.09
C TRP A 107 2.55 -17.73 -11.52
N ILE A 108 2.35 -16.78 -10.61
CA ILE A 108 2.46 -15.37 -10.92
C ILE A 108 3.89 -14.98 -11.29
N VAL A 109 4.02 -14.30 -12.43
CA VAL A 109 5.31 -13.79 -12.93
C VAL A 109 5.25 -12.33 -13.34
N HIS A 110 4.10 -11.84 -13.82
CA HIS A 110 3.96 -10.48 -14.33
C HIS A 110 3.84 -9.44 -13.19
N PRO A 111 4.32 -8.19 -13.41
CA PRO A 111 4.21 -7.12 -12.42
C PRO A 111 2.76 -6.92 -11.95
N SER A 112 1.79 -6.87 -12.86
CA SER A 112 0.37 -6.71 -12.55
C SER A 112 -0.19 -7.82 -11.66
N HIS A 113 0.29 -9.06 -11.82
CA HIS A 113 -0.12 -10.18 -10.97
C HIS A 113 0.42 -9.96 -9.56
N LEU A 114 1.71 -9.68 -9.42
CA LEU A 114 2.32 -9.42 -8.11
C LEU A 114 1.65 -8.24 -7.39
N LEU A 115 1.33 -7.16 -8.10
CA LEU A 115 0.63 -6.01 -7.53
C LEU A 115 -0.80 -6.34 -7.10
N LEU A 116 -1.51 -7.23 -7.80
CA LEU A 116 -2.81 -7.73 -7.36
C LEU A 116 -2.72 -8.45 -6.00
N HIS A 117 -1.67 -9.25 -5.80
CA HIS A 117 -1.40 -9.91 -4.51
C HIS A 117 -1.00 -8.90 -3.42
N CYS A 118 -0.16 -7.92 -3.74
CA CYS A 118 0.14 -6.82 -2.82
C CYS A 118 -1.15 -6.12 -2.37
N GLU A 119 -2.06 -5.88 -3.31
CA GLU A 119 -3.32 -5.20 -3.03
C GLU A 119 -4.22 -5.99 -2.08
N TYR A 120 -4.35 -7.30 -2.31
CA TYR A 120 -5.09 -8.19 -1.41
C TYR A 120 -4.59 -8.09 0.04
N HIS A 121 -3.28 -8.19 0.24
CA HIS A 121 -2.69 -8.11 1.57
C HIS A 121 -2.79 -6.71 2.18
N ALA A 122 -2.59 -5.65 1.38
CA ALA A 122 -2.74 -4.27 1.84
C ALA A 122 -4.17 -3.95 2.31
N VAL A 123 -5.20 -4.50 1.62
CA VAL A 123 -6.59 -4.35 2.05
C VAL A 123 -6.83 -5.03 3.40
N LEU A 124 -6.33 -6.25 3.61
CA LEU A 124 -6.45 -6.96 4.89
C LEU A 124 -5.75 -6.19 6.03
N ILE A 125 -4.54 -5.68 5.78
CA ILE A 125 -3.81 -4.87 6.76
C ILE A 125 -4.61 -3.62 7.13
N THR A 126 -5.05 -2.85 6.12
CA THR A 126 -5.80 -1.61 6.32
C THR A 126 -7.09 -1.86 7.09
N LEU A 127 -7.81 -2.93 6.74
CA LEU A 127 -9.05 -3.33 7.40
C LEU A 127 -8.83 -3.63 8.88
N PHE A 128 -7.88 -4.51 9.22
CA PHE A 128 -7.71 -4.97 10.61
C PHE A 128 -6.89 -4.03 11.48
N ARG A 129 -5.97 -3.22 10.93
CA ARG A 129 -5.34 -2.12 11.68
C ARG A 129 -6.38 -1.12 12.18
N SER A 130 -7.40 -0.81 11.39
CA SER A 130 -8.49 0.08 11.83
C SER A 130 -9.31 -0.47 13.01
N GLN A 131 -9.32 -1.80 13.17
CA GLN A 131 -9.98 -2.44 14.31
C GLN A 131 -9.11 -2.37 15.58
N ILE A 132 -7.78 -2.43 15.43
CA ILE A 132 -6.81 -2.39 16.53
C ILE A 132 -6.69 -0.97 17.13
N TYR A 133 -6.52 0.04 16.28
CA TYR A 133 -6.16 1.41 16.70
C TYR A 133 -7.35 2.38 16.78
N SER A 134 -8.58 1.88 16.86
CA SER A 134 -9.76 2.75 16.92
C SER A 134 -9.86 3.47 18.28
N GLU A 135 -9.46 4.74 18.30
CA GLU A 135 -9.57 5.66 19.43
C GLU A 135 -11.02 6.14 19.64
N ASP A 136 -11.88 5.35 20.29
CA ASP A 136 -12.96 5.96 21.08
C ASP A 136 -13.52 5.05 22.18
N GLY A 137 -13.70 5.63 23.37
CA GLY A 137 -14.16 4.99 24.61
C GLY A 137 -15.67 4.68 24.67
N GLY A 138 -16.36 4.68 23.53
CA GLY A 138 -17.83 4.67 23.47
C GLY A 138 -18.52 3.43 22.87
N ALA A 139 -17.80 2.50 22.23
CA ALA A 139 -18.42 1.31 21.61
C ALA A 139 -17.56 0.07 21.81
N ARG A 140 -18.11 -0.94 22.51
CA ARG A 140 -17.51 -2.24 22.89
C ARG A 140 -16.08 -2.42 22.36
N SER A 141 -15.10 -2.14 23.22
CA SER A 141 -13.71 -2.51 22.99
C SER A 141 -13.64 -3.97 22.55
N LEU A 142 -12.78 -4.27 21.58
CA LEU A 142 -12.56 -5.64 21.14
C LEU A 142 -12.21 -6.50 22.35
N THR A 143 -12.78 -7.70 22.42
CA THR A 143 -12.31 -8.70 23.37
C THR A 143 -10.84 -9.03 23.08
N GLN A 144 -10.09 -9.48 24.09
CA GLN A 144 -8.68 -9.87 23.89
C GLN A 144 -8.52 -10.89 22.75
N ASN A 145 -9.46 -11.82 22.63
CA ASN A 145 -9.44 -12.81 21.55
C ASN A 145 -9.60 -12.17 20.16
N GLN A 146 -10.49 -11.17 20.03
CA GLN A 146 -10.66 -10.42 18.77
C GLN A 146 -9.44 -9.57 18.44
N LEU A 147 -8.82 -8.95 19.45
CA LEU A 147 -7.58 -8.20 19.27
C LEU A 147 -6.44 -9.10 18.78
N ASN A 148 -6.25 -10.26 19.43
CA ASN A 148 -5.25 -11.25 19.02
C ASN A 148 -5.52 -11.73 17.58
N THR A 149 -6.79 -11.97 17.23
CA THR A 149 -7.19 -12.35 15.86
C THR A 149 -6.82 -11.27 14.85
N ALA A 150 -7.15 -10.01 15.14
CA ALA A 150 -6.84 -8.89 14.26
C ALA A 150 -5.33 -8.71 14.06
N GLN A 151 -4.56 -8.81 15.16
CA GLN A 151 -3.09 -8.74 15.13
C GLN A 151 -2.51 -9.87 14.28
N GLN A 152 -3.00 -11.10 14.45
CA GLN A 152 -2.55 -12.24 13.65
C GLN A 152 -2.78 -12.01 12.15
N VAL A 153 -3.97 -11.53 11.76
CA VAL A 153 -4.27 -11.22 10.35
C VAL A 153 -3.34 -10.13 9.81
N VAL A 154 -3.10 -9.06 10.57
CA VAL A 154 -2.18 -7.98 10.16
C VAL A 154 -0.75 -8.51 10.01
N THR A 155 -0.26 -9.29 10.97
CA THR A 155 1.09 -9.87 10.93
C THR A 155 1.26 -10.78 9.72
N GLU A 156 0.33 -11.70 9.49
CA GLU A 156 0.37 -12.62 8.35
C GLU A 156 0.30 -11.89 7.01
N ALA A 157 -0.63 -10.94 6.87
CA ALA A 157 -0.75 -10.14 5.65
C ALA A 157 0.50 -9.26 5.42
N SER A 158 1.14 -8.73 6.46
CA SER A 158 2.37 -7.94 6.34
C SER A 158 3.54 -8.78 5.83
N VAL A 159 3.71 -9.99 6.36
CA VAL A 159 4.74 -10.94 5.88
C VAL A 159 4.55 -11.25 4.40
N HIS A 160 3.31 -11.49 3.98
CA HIS A 160 3.01 -11.78 2.57
C HIS A 160 3.16 -10.56 1.66
N LEU A 161 2.79 -9.36 2.12
CA LEU A 161 3.03 -8.11 1.39
C LEU A 161 4.53 -7.89 1.17
N GLU A 162 5.32 -8.01 2.22
CA GLU A 162 6.78 -7.91 2.16
C GLU A 162 7.38 -8.95 1.20
N SER A 163 6.96 -10.21 1.33
CA SER A 163 7.45 -11.30 0.47
C SER A 163 7.13 -11.04 -1.00
N THR A 164 5.92 -10.57 -1.31
CA THR A 164 5.51 -10.24 -2.67
C THR A 164 6.32 -9.07 -3.24
N LEU A 165 6.58 -8.02 -2.44
CA LEU A 165 7.40 -6.88 -2.87
C LEU A 165 8.88 -7.25 -3.05
N ARG A 166 9.44 -8.13 -2.21
CA ARG A 166 10.79 -8.70 -2.41
C ARG A 166 10.87 -9.49 -3.73
N ILE A 167 9.85 -10.32 -4.02
CA ILE A 167 9.78 -11.06 -5.29
C ILE A 167 9.65 -10.12 -6.48
N TYR A 168 8.82 -9.07 -6.35
CA TYR A 168 8.69 -8.03 -7.36
C TYR A 168 10.05 -7.41 -7.69
N TYR A 169 10.77 -6.93 -6.68
CA TYR A 169 12.10 -6.34 -6.86
C TYR A 169 13.07 -7.30 -7.54
N LEU A 170 13.13 -8.56 -7.09
CA LEU A 170 14.05 -9.56 -7.66
C LEU A 170 13.77 -9.89 -9.13
N ARG A 171 12.53 -9.75 -9.60
CA ARG A 171 12.14 -10.09 -10.97
C ARG A 171 12.10 -8.90 -11.91
N HIS A 172 11.68 -7.75 -11.41
CA HIS A 172 11.30 -6.59 -12.23
C HIS A 172 12.06 -5.32 -11.89
N SER A 173 12.94 -5.37 -10.88
CA SER A 173 13.56 -4.19 -10.26
C SER A 173 12.50 -3.17 -9.80
N PHE A 174 12.92 -1.95 -9.48
CA PHE A 174 12.02 -0.81 -9.24
C PHE A 174 12.25 0.34 -10.22
N GLU A 175 13.09 0.16 -11.24
CA GLU A 175 13.50 1.22 -12.18
C GLU A 175 12.34 1.70 -13.06
N SER A 176 11.42 0.80 -13.40
CA SER A 176 10.21 1.15 -14.15
C SER A 176 9.18 1.77 -13.21
N TYR A 177 8.68 2.95 -13.60
CA TYR A 177 7.67 3.64 -12.83
C TYR A 177 6.32 2.89 -12.81
N ASP A 178 5.76 2.72 -11.62
CA ASP A 178 4.42 2.22 -11.37
C ASP A 178 3.81 2.94 -10.16
N SER A 179 2.70 3.65 -10.40
CA SER A 179 2.01 4.43 -9.37
C SER A 179 1.42 3.57 -8.26
N THR A 180 1.00 2.34 -8.56
CA THR A 180 0.42 1.40 -7.59
C THR A 180 1.51 0.77 -6.74
N LEU A 181 2.67 0.47 -7.34
CA LEU A 181 3.84 0.02 -6.59
C LEU A 181 4.24 1.04 -5.52
N THR A 182 4.23 2.34 -5.86
CA THR A 182 4.52 3.42 -4.91
C THR A 182 3.61 3.35 -3.67
N ILE A 183 2.31 3.09 -3.87
CA ILE A 183 1.34 2.93 -2.77
C ILE A 183 1.76 1.80 -1.81
N PHE A 184 2.16 0.64 -2.34
CA PHE A 184 2.53 -0.51 -1.52
C PHE A 184 3.90 -0.35 -0.84
N LEU A 185 4.85 0.31 -1.50
CA LEU A 185 6.14 0.66 -0.89
C LEU A 185 5.94 1.61 0.31
N VAL A 186 5.11 2.63 0.14
CA VAL A 186 4.73 3.55 1.23
C VAL A 186 4.03 2.79 2.36
N HIS A 187 3.11 1.90 2.02
CA HIS A 187 2.36 1.13 3.02
C HIS A 187 3.28 0.24 3.86
N LEU A 188 4.18 -0.52 3.21
CA LEU A 188 5.13 -1.39 3.89
C LEU A 188 6.17 -0.61 4.69
N ALA A 189 6.67 0.51 4.16
CA ALA A 189 7.56 1.39 4.91
C ALA A 189 6.90 1.87 6.21
N ASN A 190 5.66 2.37 6.15
CA ASN A 190 4.92 2.81 7.34
C ASN A 190 4.68 1.67 8.35
N LEU A 191 4.45 0.44 7.90
CA LEU A 191 4.37 -0.73 8.79
C LEU A 191 5.70 -1.03 9.50
N THR A 192 6.81 -0.74 8.84
CA THR A 192 8.17 -1.06 9.30
C THR A 192 8.74 0.02 10.22
N LEU A 193 8.32 1.28 10.06
CA LEU A 193 8.82 2.42 10.84
C LEU A 193 8.53 2.29 12.33
N GLU A 194 7.35 1.80 12.72
CA GLU A 194 6.97 1.69 14.14
C GLU A 194 7.85 0.68 14.92
N PRO A 195 8.04 -0.56 14.44
CA PRO A 195 9.01 -1.48 15.05
C PRO A 195 10.45 -0.94 15.09
N ILE A 196 10.87 -0.18 14.07
CA ILE A 196 12.21 0.45 14.07
C ILE A 196 12.32 1.52 15.16
N ARG A 197 11.30 2.36 15.35
CA ARG A 197 11.29 3.36 16.41
C ARG A 197 11.31 2.72 17.80
N GLN A 198 10.60 1.60 17.99
CA GLN A 198 10.63 0.84 19.23
C GLN A 198 12.03 0.26 19.50
N LEU A 199 12.69 -0.27 18.47
CA LEU A 199 14.07 -0.74 18.55
C LEU A 199 15.05 0.40 18.89
N GLU A 200 14.88 1.59 18.33
CA GLU A 200 15.72 2.76 18.64
C GLU A 200 15.56 3.22 20.11
N GLN A 201 14.38 3.05 20.69
CA GLN A 201 14.10 3.40 22.10
C GLN A 201 14.60 2.34 23.07
N ASP A 202 14.48 1.05 22.73
CA ASP A 202 14.97 -0.07 23.54
C ASP A 202 15.73 -1.10 22.69
N PRO A 203 17.03 -0.87 22.41
CA PRO A 203 17.84 -1.77 21.60
C PRO A 203 18.05 -3.16 22.20
N ALA A 204 17.76 -3.36 23.49
CA ALA A 204 17.94 -4.63 24.19
C ALA A 204 16.69 -5.52 24.14
N SER A 205 15.53 -4.97 23.76
CA SER A 205 14.23 -5.66 23.74
C SER A 205 14.10 -6.68 22.61
N GLU A 206 14.77 -6.43 21.47
CA GLU A 206 14.56 -7.19 20.24
C GLU A 206 15.75 -8.06 19.84
N ARG A 207 15.47 -9.17 19.15
CA ARG A 207 16.53 -10.04 18.63
C ARG A 207 17.25 -9.36 17.47
N LYS A 208 18.58 -9.53 17.41
CA LYS A 208 19.41 -8.98 16.33
C LYS A 208 18.89 -9.34 14.93
N ASP A 209 18.48 -10.59 14.73
CA ASP A 209 17.95 -11.06 13.43
C ASP A 209 16.67 -10.30 13.02
N THR A 210 15.81 -9.96 13.99
CA THR A 210 14.59 -9.15 13.76
C THR A 210 14.97 -7.73 13.34
N SER A 211 15.97 -7.13 14.01
CA SER A 211 16.48 -5.80 13.67
C SER A 211 17.04 -5.76 12.24
N GLU A 212 17.86 -6.74 11.85
CA GLU A 212 18.42 -6.83 10.50
C GLU A 212 17.33 -7.02 9.44
N ALA A 213 16.30 -7.83 9.74
CA ALA A 213 15.16 -8.03 8.85
C ALA A 213 14.36 -6.73 8.62
N LEU A 214 14.04 -5.99 9.69
CA LEU A 214 13.34 -4.70 9.61
C LEU A 214 14.14 -3.67 8.79
N LEU A 215 15.45 -3.58 9.03
CA LEU A 215 16.34 -2.72 8.26
C LEU A 215 16.37 -3.10 6.77
N SER A 216 16.45 -4.40 6.47
CA SER A 216 16.39 -4.90 5.09
C SER A 216 15.09 -4.53 4.39
N THR A 217 13.96 -4.62 5.09
CA THR A 217 12.64 -4.21 4.58
C THR A 217 12.58 -2.71 4.34
N LEU A 218 13.10 -1.91 5.26
CA LEU A 218 13.15 -0.45 5.10
C LEU A 218 14.04 -0.03 3.92
N ILE A 219 15.21 -0.64 3.77
CA ILE A 219 16.12 -0.40 2.63
C ILE A 219 15.43 -0.73 1.32
N LEU A 220 14.73 -1.88 1.24
CA LEU A 220 13.95 -2.25 0.05
C LEU A 220 12.92 -1.18 -0.31
N CYS A 221 12.12 -0.74 0.67
CA CYS A 221 11.11 0.28 0.46
C CYS A 221 11.71 1.62 0.02
N PHE A 222 12.79 2.07 0.66
CA PHE A 222 13.42 3.35 0.33
C PHE A 222 14.13 3.32 -1.02
N ASN A 223 14.74 2.19 -1.38
CA ASN A 223 15.27 1.98 -2.72
C ASN A 223 14.15 2.06 -3.77
N GLY A 224 13.03 1.39 -3.52
CA GLY A 224 11.86 1.48 -4.40
C GLY A 224 11.36 2.90 -4.53
N LEU A 225 11.13 3.60 -3.42
CA LEU A 225 10.66 4.99 -3.45
C LEU A 225 11.66 5.91 -4.17
N TYR A 226 12.96 5.73 -3.98
CA TYR A 226 13.98 6.48 -4.71
C TYR A 226 13.87 6.25 -6.22
N GLU A 227 13.78 5.00 -6.68
CA GLU A 227 13.61 4.71 -8.11
C GLU A 227 12.32 5.30 -8.68
N GLN A 228 11.20 5.18 -7.95
CA GLN A 228 9.93 5.78 -8.35
C GLN A 228 9.98 7.32 -8.35
N SER A 229 10.83 7.92 -7.51
CA SER A 229 11.00 9.37 -7.39
C SER A 229 11.56 10.03 -8.66
N LYS A 230 12.28 9.27 -9.49
CA LYS A 230 12.78 9.72 -10.80
C LYS A 230 11.66 10.08 -11.77
N SER A 231 10.46 9.53 -11.56
CA SER A 231 9.29 9.74 -12.41
C SER A 231 8.09 10.37 -11.70
N ALA A 232 8.04 10.35 -10.36
CA ALA A 232 6.90 10.85 -9.61
C ALA A 232 7.27 11.62 -8.35
N TYR A 233 6.82 12.88 -8.31
CA TYR A 233 7.03 13.79 -7.19
C TYR A 233 6.51 13.24 -5.85
N ILE A 234 5.41 12.48 -5.86
CA ILE A 234 4.87 11.86 -4.66
C ILE A 234 5.92 10.97 -3.95
N ALA A 235 6.71 10.22 -4.70
CA ALA A 235 7.71 9.33 -4.13
C ALA A 235 8.88 10.12 -3.51
N ILE A 236 9.25 11.29 -4.09
CA ILE A 236 10.20 12.23 -3.47
C ILE A 236 9.70 12.67 -2.09
N VAL A 237 8.45 13.15 -2.03
CA VAL A 237 7.86 13.66 -0.78
C VAL A 237 7.77 12.55 0.27
N MET A 238 7.31 11.35 -0.11
CA MET A 238 7.20 10.22 0.80
C MET A 238 8.56 9.79 1.36
N LEU A 239 9.56 9.66 0.50
CA LEU A 239 10.91 9.30 0.91
C LEU A 239 11.48 10.34 1.89
N ALA A 240 11.29 11.63 1.61
CA ALA A 240 11.75 12.70 2.50
C ALA A 240 11.03 12.67 3.87
N LEU A 241 9.71 12.53 3.88
CA LEU A 241 8.91 12.47 5.12
C LEU A 241 9.28 11.26 5.98
N MET A 242 9.41 10.08 5.38
CA MET A 242 9.78 8.86 6.11
C MET A 242 11.21 8.90 6.63
N ARG A 243 12.16 9.47 5.87
CA ARG A 243 13.54 9.67 6.33
C ARG A 243 13.60 10.56 7.56
N LYS A 244 12.79 11.62 7.64
CA LYS A 244 12.76 12.53 8.80
C LYS A 244 12.35 11.83 10.10
N GLN A 245 11.63 10.70 10.04
CA GLN A 245 11.19 9.95 11.21
C GLN A 245 12.27 9.06 11.82
N LEU A 246 13.42 8.89 11.16
CA LEU A 246 14.49 7.98 11.56
C LEU A 246 15.61 8.72 12.31
N SER A 247 16.26 8.04 13.26
CA SER A 247 17.49 8.57 13.87
C SER A 247 18.61 8.77 12.84
N ALA A 248 19.63 9.54 13.20
CA ALA A 248 20.81 9.72 12.34
C ALA A 248 21.52 8.39 12.04
N GLU A 249 21.54 7.46 13.00
CA GLU A 249 22.20 6.16 12.84
C GLU A 249 21.51 5.28 11.79
N ILE A 250 20.19 5.14 11.89
CA ILE A 250 19.41 4.36 10.93
C ILE A 250 19.43 5.03 9.55
N ARG A 251 19.33 6.37 9.48
CA ARG A 251 19.48 7.10 8.21
C ARG A 251 20.82 6.83 7.54
N ASN A 252 21.92 6.87 8.29
CA ASN A 252 23.25 6.59 7.76
C ASN A 252 23.37 5.14 7.29
N THR A 253 22.76 4.20 8.01
CA THR A 253 22.76 2.79 7.63
C THR A 253 22.00 2.58 6.32
N VAL A 254 20.79 3.12 6.20
CA VAL A 254 19.99 3.04 4.96
C VAL A 254 20.69 3.75 3.80
N GLY A 255 21.29 4.91 4.05
CA GLY A 255 22.02 5.70 3.05
C GLY A 255 23.26 5.03 2.46
N ARG A 256 23.78 3.97 3.10
CA ARG A 256 24.85 3.13 2.51
C ARG A 256 24.36 2.23 1.38
N TYR A 257 23.07 1.92 1.35
CA TYR A 257 22.47 0.99 0.40
C TYR A 257 21.57 1.67 -0.62
N VAL A 258 21.04 2.86 -0.28
CA VAL A 258 20.21 3.67 -1.18
C VAL A 258 20.96 4.96 -1.46
N THR A 259 21.51 5.10 -2.66
CA THR A 259 22.11 6.35 -3.12
C THR A 259 20.99 7.34 -3.39
N ILE A 260 20.59 8.07 -2.36
CA ILE A 260 19.66 9.18 -2.53
C ILE A 260 20.52 10.38 -2.88
N GLU A 261 20.59 10.71 -4.17
CA GLU A 261 21.11 12.00 -4.62
C GLU A 261 20.30 13.07 -3.89
N GLU A 262 20.94 13.74 -2.93
CA GLU A 262 20.40 14.99 -2.44
C GLU A 262 20.38 15.92 -3.65
N PRO A 263 19.26 16.60 -3.94
CA PRO A 263 19.18 17.48 -5.10
C PRO A 263 20.39 18.41 -5.07
N GLU A 264 21.21 18.34 -6.12
CA GLU A 264 22.47 19.08 -6.21
C GLU A 264 22.23 20.53 -5.79
N SER A 265 23.03 21.00 -4.83
CA SER A 265 23.03 22.38 -4.35
C SER A 265 23.40 23.42 -5.42
N ASP A 266 23.57 23.00 -6.67
CA ASP A 266 23.89 23.84 -7.84
C ASP A 266 22.66 24.27 -8.66
N THR A 267 21.44 23.83 -8.28
CA THR A 267 20.27 24.70 -8.48
C THR A 267 20.22 25.64 -7.27
N GLY A 268 20.79 26.84 -7.46
CA GLY A 268 21.10 27.81 -6.42
C GLY A 268 20.05 27.86 -5.33
N SER A 269 20.49 27.61 -4.10
CA SER A 269 19.69 27.50 -2.89
C SER A 269 18.30 26.87 -3.12
N ILE A 270 18.07 25.70 -2.52
CA ILE A 270 16.73 25.44 -1.98
C ILE A 270 16.57 26.46 -0.83
N ASP A 271 16.37 27.70 -1.25
CA ASP A 271 16.03 28.87 -0.50
C ASP A 271 14.77 28.43 0.24
N GLU A 272 14.79 28.49 1.57
CA GLU A 272 13.58 28.30 2.39
C GLU A 272 12.44 29.25 1.96
N THR A 273 12.78 30.27 1.15
CA THR A 273 11.93 31.22 0.41
C THR A 273 11.30 30.67 -0.88
N ASN A 274 11.82 29.62 -1.53
CA ASN A 274 11.19 29.00 -2.71
C ASN A 274 10.04 28.03 -2.37
N PHE A 275 9.84 27.72 -1.09
CA PHE A 275 8.61 27.07 -0.63
C PHE A 275 7.39 27.99 -0.75
N GLU A 276 7.58 29.32 -0.83
CA GLU A 276 6.48 30.30 -0.94
C GLU A 276 5.82 30.38 -2.33
N TYR A 277 6.37 29.75 -3.37
CA TYR A 277 5.76 29.70 -4.71
C TYR A 277 5.22 28.33 -5.11
N SER A 278 5.28 27.34 -4.23
CA SER A 278 4.54 26.09 -4.44
C SER A 278 3.06 26.39 -4.22
N GLN A 279 2.28 26.44 -5.31
CA GLN A 279 0.83 26.30 -5.17
C GLN A 279 0.56 25.16 -4.18
N PRO A 280 -0.38 25.30 -3.22
CA PRO A 280 -0.62 24.27 -2.25
C PRO A 280 -0.81 22.96 -3.01
N VAL A 281 -0.05 21.92 -2.66
CA VAL A 281 -0.24 20.61 -3.27
C VAL A 281 -1.67 20.19 -2.92
N LEU A 282 -2.61 20.44 -3.84
CA LEU A 282 -4.04 20.12 -3.72
C LEU A 282 -4.26 18.62 -3.91
N SER A 283 -3.37 17.81 -3.36
CA SER A 283 -3.49 16.37 -3.42
C SER A 283 -4.45 15.92 -2.34
N GLU A 284 -5.55 15.30 -2.78
CA GLU A 284 -6.47 14.59 -1.90
C GLU A 284 -5.99 13.17 -1.56
N LEU A 285 -4.82 12.78 -2.06
CA LEU A 285 -4.26 11.46 -1.79
C LEU A 285 -3.97 11.31 -0.29
N VAL A 286 -4.54 10.27 0.29
CA VAL A 286 -4.34 9.87 1.68
C VAL A 286 -3.18 8.90 1.71
N LEU A 287 -2.22 9.13 2.60
CA LEU A 287 -1.04 8.26 2.62
C LEU A 287 -1.39 6.85 3.08
N PRO A 288 -0.90 5.82 2.36
CA PRO A 288 -1.01 4.42 2.79
C PRO A 288 -0.36 4.22 4.17
N GLY A 289 -1.16 4.01 5.20
CA GLY A 289 -0.73 4.07 6.60
C GLY A 289 -1.78 4.69 7.52
N ALA A 290 -2.63 5.55 6.96
CA ALA A 290 -3.83 6.07 7.61
C ALA A 290 -4.77 4.94 8.04
N SER A 291 -5.31 5.02 9.25
CA SER A 291 -6.37 4.11 9.70
C SER A 291 -7.70 4.46 9.04
N LEU A 292 -8.49 3.46 8.62
CA LEU A 292 -9.87 3.71 8.14
C LEU A 292 -10.74 4.40 9.19
N SER A 293 -10.38 4.32 10.48
CA SER A 293 -11.11 4.92 11.59
C SER A 293 -10.73 6.37 11.86
N GLU A 294 -9.68 6.90 11.24
CA GLU A 294 -9.20 8.27 11.45
C GLU A 294 -9.74 9.22 10.37
N ASP A 295 -9.68 10.53 10.62
CA ASP A 295 -10.02 11.52 9.58
C ASP A 295 -8.94 11.48 8.48
N PRO A 296 -9.29 11.05 7.25
CA PRO A 296 -8.34 10.95 6.15
C PRO A 296 -7.69 12.29 5.76
N LYS A 297 -8.29 13.43 6.13
CA LYS A 297 -7.73 14.76 5.83
C LYS A 297 -6.40 14.99 6.51
N THR A 298 -6.21 14.49 7.73
CA THR A 298 -4.96 14.62 8.50
C THR A 298 -3.77 13.95 7.80
N TRP A 299 -4.04 12.89 7.05
CA TRP A 299 -3.07 12.10 6.30
C TRP A 299 -2.89 12.55 4.84
N ARG A 300 -3.46 13.69 4.45
CA ARG A 300 -3.22 14.28 3.12
C ARG A 300 -1.86 14.98 3.13
N ILE A 301 -1.17 14.90 1.99
CA ILE A 301 0.18 15.46 1.79
C ILE A 301 0.27 16.92 2.26
N LYS A 302 -0.75 17.73 1.97
CA LYS A 302 -0.81 19.14 2.38
C LYS A 302 -0.60 19.30 3.89
N HIS A 303 -1.32 18.53 4.70
CA HIS A 303 -1.24 18.61 6.16
C HIS A 303 0.09 18.08 6.68
N LEU A 304 0.63 17.03 6.06
CA LEU A 304 1.92 16.46 6.45
C LEU A 304 3.11 17.36 6.11
N MET A 305 2.99 18.20 5.08
CA MET A 305 3.99 19.21 4.73
C MET A 305 3.94 20.40 5.70
N ASP A 306 2.74 20.86 6.08
CA ASP A 306 2.53 21.92 7.07
C ASP A 306 2.98 21.47 8.48
N ASP A 307 2.73 20.20 8.82
CA ASP A 307 3.15 19.55 10.08
C ASP A 307 4.60 19.06 10.06
N SER A 308 5.45 19.51 9.12
CA SER A 308 6.91 19.34 9.22
C SER A 308 7.50 19.97 10.51
N GLY A 309 6.69 20.70 11.29
CA GLY A 309 6.97 21.12 12.67
C GLY A 309 6.22 20.35 13.78
N LYS A 310 5.28 19.44 13.47
CA LYS A 310 4.46 18.68 14.44
C LYS A 310 3.95 17.34 13.88
N ILE A 311 4.82 16.36 13.67
CA ILE A 311 4.38 14.94 13.66
C ILE A 311 5.26 14.15 14.63
N LEU A 312 4.88 14.20 15.90
CA LEU A 312 5.13 13.17 16.91
C LEU A 312 4.03 13.26 17.97
N ALA A 313 3.21 12.23 18.04
CA ALA A 313 2.87 11.58 19.30
C ALA A 313 2.92 10.07 19.03
#